data_AF-A0A3A4F354-F1
#
_entry.id   AF-A0A3A4F354-F1
#
_cell.length_a   1.000
_cell.length_b   1.000
_cell.length_c   1.000
_cell.angle_alpha   90.00
_cell.angle_beta   90.00
_cell.angle_gamma   90.00
#
_symmetry.space_group_name_H-M   'P 1'
#
loop_
_entity.id
_entity.type
_entity.pdbx_description
1 polymer ?
#
loop_
_entity_poly.entity_id
_entity_poly.type
_entity_poly.pdbx_seq_one_letter_code
_entity_poly.pdbx_strand_id
1 'polypeptide(L)'
;MSTPDSQPGPAAPRGRGDSDDQAANLQPLAGHVLPHTAAEDVLGVLTGTFMAALGLYLLEQSEAVSGGTAGLALLLTFGTPLNLGALFFLVNVPFFGLAMWRKGWRFTLRTALSVGVVSVFAAVCEQFMPVPDMNPVFGVFAGNVLIGVALLIVFRHGSSLGGFNILALIAQEQFNLRGGYVQMSLDVTVILLAFTVLTPENVLLSAAGAVIMNLILAFNHRPGRYRA
;
A
#
# COMPACT_ATOMS: atom_id res chain seq x y z
N MET A 1 54.12 48.02 69.46
CA MET A 1 52.86 47.88 68.71
C MET A 1 52.60 46.40 68.52
N SER A 2 51.61 45.88 69.26
CA SER A 2 50.76 44.69 69.02
C SER A 2 51.36 43.28 68.84
N THR A 3 50.93 42.40 69.75
CA THR A 3 50.89 40.92 69.74
C THR A 3 49.77 40.38 68.79
N PRO A 4 49.40 39.08 68.80
CA PRO A 4 50.03 37.95 68.11
C PRO A 4 48.99 37.13 67.26
N ASP A 5 49.38 35.90 66.87
CA ASP A 5 48.55 34.69 66.86
C ASP A 5 48.08 34.02 65.54
N SER A 6 48.10 32.69 65.62
CA SER A 6 47.28 31.67 64.93
C SER A 6 47.63 31.19 63.51
N GLN A 7 48.13 29.95 63.42
CA GLN A 7 47.85 29.04 62.29
C GLN A 7 46.43 28.47 62.41
N PRO A 8 45.79 28.08 61.29
CA PRO A 8 45.27 26.71 61.24
C PRO A 8 45.26 26.03 59.84
N GLY A 9 45.62 24.74 59.82
CA GLY A 9 44.83 23.65 59.20
C GLY A 9 44.88 23.38 57.67
N PRO A 10 44.85 22.10 57.23
CA PRO A 10 44.95 21.72 55.82
C PRO A 10 43.61 21.87 55.08
N ALA A 11 43.63 22.47 53.88
CA ALA A 11 42.44 22.61 53.04
C ALA A 11 42.14 21.30 52.28
N ALA A 12 41.00 20.68 52.60
CA ALA A 12 40.39 19.62 51.81
C ALA A 12 39.93 20.14 50.43
N PRO A 13 40.05 19.35 49.34
CA PRO A 13 39.42 19.70 48.09
C PRO A 13 37.91 19.41 48.16
N ARG A 14 37.11 20.45 47.92
CA ARG A 14 35.65 20.33 47.75
C ARG A 14 35.37 19.59 46.44
N GLY A 15 34.94 18.33 46.55
CA GLY A 15 34.28 17.62 45.44
C GLY A 15 32.91 18.25 45.20
N ARG A 16 32.78 19.03 44.13
CA ARG A 16 31.49 19.48 43.58
C ARG A 16 31.53 19.27 42.08
N GLY A 17 30.87 18.21 41.63
CA GLY A 17 30.70 17.89 40.22
C GLY A 17 30.38 16.42 40.07
N ASP A 18 29.13 16.03 40.33
CA ASP A 18 28.69 14.66 40.04
C ASP A 18 27.17 14.53 39.80
N SER A 19 26.50 15.60 39.33
CA SER A 19 25.08 15.53 38.98
C SER A 19 24.72 15.96 37.56
N ASP A 20 25.66 16.59 36.83
CA ASP A 20 25.31 17.27 35.57
C ASP A 20 25.85 16.56 34.32
N ASP A 21 26.73 15.55 34.47
CA ASP A 21 27.36 14.86 33.32
C ASP A 21 26.58 13.64 32.79
N GLN A 22 25.47 13.23 33.43
CA GLN A 22 24.65 12.11 32.95
C GLN A 22 23.48 12.51 32.02
N ALA A 23 23.28 13.80 31.76
CA ALA A 23 22.18 14.29 30.92
C ALA A 23 22.50 14.36 29.42
N ALA A 24 23.74 14.06 28.99
CA ALA A 24 24.22 14.43 27.64
C ALA A 24 24.24 13.30 26.58
N ASN A 25 23.79 12.08 26.88
CA ASN A 25 23.91 10.95 25.91
C ASN A 25 22.64 10.11 25.72
N LEU A 26 21.46 10.74 25.78
CA LEU A 26 20.24 10.13 25.23
C LEU A 26 20.07 10.57 23.77
N GLN A 27 21.01 10.20 22.90
CA GLN A 27 20.68 10.11 21.48
C GLN A 27 19.54 9.08 21.39
N PRO A 28 18.34 9.43 20.87
CA PRO A 28 17.32 8.44 20.66
C PRO A 28 17.94 7.37 19.76
N LEU A 29 17.98 6.13 20.24
CA LEU A 29 18.39 4.97 19.45
C LEU A 29 17.62 5.05 18.14
N ALA A 30 18.26 5.57 17.09
CA ALA A 30 17.71 5.58 15.76
C ALA A 30 17.67 4.11 15.38
N GLY A 31 16.52 3.47 15.65
CA GLY A 31 16.37 2.04 15.48
C GLY A 31 16.82 1.70 14.08
N HIS A 32 17.90 0.94 13.96
CA HIS A 32 18.33 0.39 12.69
C HIS A 32 17.15 -0.41 12.15
N VAL A 33 16.48 0.13 11.13
CA VAL A 33 15.45 -0.61 10.41
C VAL A 33 16.19 -1.75 9.72
N LEU A 34 16.03 -2.97 10.25
CA LEU A 34 16.66 -4.14 9.66
C LEU A 34 16.08 -4.32 8.24
N PRO A 35 16.91 -4.38 7.19
CA PRO A 35 16.44 -4.60 5.84
C PRO A 35 15.81 -5.99 5.73
N HIS A 36 14.73 -6.10 4.97
CA HIS A 36 14.07 -7.38 4.70
C HIS A 36 15.02 -8.33 3.96
N THR A 37 14.98 -9.61 4.33
CA THR A 37 15.68 -10.64 3.55
C THR A 37 14.92 -10.91 2.24
N ALA A 38 15.61 -11.41 1.21
CA ALA A 38 14.97 -11.73 -0.07
C ALA A 38 13.83 -12.76 0.09
N ALA A 39 13.92 -13.66 1.07
CA ALA A 39 12.87 -14.62 1.39
C ALA A 39 11.64 -13.96 2.02
N GLU A 40 11.83 -13.00 2.93
CA GLU A 40 10.74 -12.18 3.48
C GLU A 40 10.05 -11.36 2.39
N ASP A 41 10.82 -10.76 1.48
CA ASP A 41 10.27 -10.03 0.33
C ASP A 41 9.39 -10.91 -0.56
N VAL A 42 9.87 -12.11 -0.89
CA VAL A 42 9.10 -13.06 -1.72
C VAL A 42 7.84 -13.50 -0.99
N LEU A 43 7.95 -13.91 0.28
CA LEU A 43 6.79 -14.39 1.05
C LEU A 43 5.76 -13.27 1.27
N GLY A 44 6.22 -12.06 1.57
CA GLY A 44 5.37 -10.88 1.73
C GLY A 44 4.63 -10.54 0.45
N VAL A 45 5.32 -10.49 -0.69
CA VAL A 45 4.68 -10.25 -1.99
C VAL A 45 3.70 -11.36 -2.35
N LEU A 46 4.04 -12.64 -2.15
CA LEU A 46 3.12 -13.75 -2.40
C LEU A 46 1.86 -13.66 -1.54
N THR A 47 2.01 -13.35 -0.25
CA THR A 47 0.88 -13.20 0.67
C THR A 47 0.00 -12.02 0.24
N GLY A 48 0.59 -10.86 -0.04
CA GLY A 48 -0.14 -9.69 -0.49
C GLY A 48 -0.85 -9.92 -1.83
N THR A 49 -0.18 -10.54 -2.80
CA THR A 49 -0.79 -10.84 -4.11
C THR A 49 -1.91 -11.87 -4.02
N PHE A 50 -1.79 -12.88 -3.16
CA PHE A 50 -2.89 -13.81 -2.87
C PHE A 50 -4.09 -13.10 -2.24
N MET A 51 -3.87 -12.24 -1.24
CA MET A 51 -4.94 -11.45 -0.62
C MET A 51 -5.61 -10.50 -1.63
N ALA A 52 -4.84 -9.87 -2.53
CA ALA A 52 -5.38 -9.04 -3.59
C ALA A 52 -6.26 -9.86 -4.54
N ALA A 53 -5.77 -11.02 -5.00
CA ALA A 53 -6.52 -11.90 -5.89
C ALA A 53 -7.83 -12.39 -5.26
N LEU A 54 -7.78 -12.84 -4.00
CA LEU A 54 -8.98 -13.25 -3.27
C LEU A 54 -9.96 -12.09 -3.12
N GLY A 55 -9.46 -10.89 -2.78
CA GLY A 55 -10.29 -9.71 -2.65
C GLY A 55 -10.96 -9.31 -3.97
N LEU A 56 -10.25 -9.36 -5.09
CA LEU A 56 -10.82 -9.08 -6.42
C LEU A 56 -11.84 -10.15 -6.82
N TYR A 57 -11.57 -11.42 -6.54
CA TYR A 57 -12.52 -12.51 -6.77
C TYR A 57 -13.83 -12.30 -6.00
N LEU A 58 -13.76 -11.90 -4.72
CA LEU A 58 -14.97 -11.61 -3.94
C LEU A 58 -15.78 -10.43 -4.51
N LEU A 59 -15.10 -9.41 -5.04
CA LEU A 59 -15.78 -8.29 -5.72
C LEU A 59 -16.46 -8.73 -7.00
N GLU A 60 -15.80 -9.56 -7.80
CA GLU A 60 -16.38 -10.13 -9.02
C GLU A 60 -17.65 -10.94 -8.73
N GLN A 61 -17.60 -11.84 -7.75
CA GLN A 61 -18.77 -12.64 -7.33
C GLN A 61 -19.89 -11.80 -6.71
N SER A 62 -19.59 -10.57 -6.28
CA SER A 62 -20.57 -9.64 -5.71
C SER A 62 -21.13 -8.64 -6.72
N GLU A 63 -20.79 -8.79 -8.01
CA GLU A 63 -21.08 -7.80 -9.05
C GLU A 63 -20.65 -6.39 -8.63
N ALA A 64 -19.43 -6.28 -8.10
CA ALA A 64 -18.92 -5.04 -7.56
C ALA A 64 -17.55 -4.69 -8.16
N VAL A 65 -17.25 -3.40 -8.14
CA VAL A 65 -15.97 -2.85 -8.56
C VAL A 65 -15.30 -2.11 -7.40
N SER A 66 -13.99 -1.92 -7.52
CA SER A 66 -13.23 -1.04 -6.63
C SER A 66 -12.69 0.16 -7.43
N GLY A 67 -11.82 0.96 -6.82
CA GLY A 67 -11.01 1.94 -7.53
C GLY A 67 -9.85 1.31 -8.29
N GLY A 68 -9.09 2.14 -9.00
CA GLY A 68 -7.84 1.72 -9.63
C GLY A 68 -8.02 0.90 -10.90
N THR A 69 -6.90 0.34 -11.36
CA THR A 69 -6.90 -0.64 -12.46
C THR A 69 -7.55 -1.96 -12.09
N ALA A 70 -7.61 -2.29 -10.81
CA ALA A 70 -8.33 -3.45 -10.31
C ALA A 70 -9.84 -3.31 -10.55
N GLY A 71 -10.42 -2.14 -10.23
CA GLY A 71 -11.79 -1.81 -10.59
C GLY A 71 -12.05 -1.79 -12.10
N LEU A 72 -11.12 -1.23 -12.88
CA LEU A 72 -11.24 -1.24 -14.33
C LEU A 72 -11.22 -2.66 -14.92
N ALA A 73 -10.37 -3.55 -14.39
CA ALA A 73 -10.33 -4.94 -14.80
C ALA A 73 -11.64 -5.68 -14.47
N LEU A 74 -12.18 -5.50 -13.25
CA LEU A 74 -13.49 -6.03 -12.85
C LEU A 74 -14.62 -5.49 -13.73
N LEU A 75 -14.61 -4.20 -14.06
CA LEU A 75 -15.64 -3.64 -14.93
C LEU A 75 -15.65 -4.29 -16.32
N LEU A 76 -14.47 -4.64 -16.83
CA LEU A 76 -14.32 -5.31 -18.12
C LEU A 76 -14.75 -6.79 -18.08
N THR A 77 -14.68 -7.49 -16.94
CA THR A 77 -15.14 -8.88 -16.86
C THR A 77 -16.65 -8.96 -17.06
N PHE A 78 -17.40 -7.97 -16.58
CA PHE A 78 -18.85 -7.90 -16.78
C PHE A 78 -19.27 -7.64 -18.24
N GLY A 79 -18.36 -7.12 -19.07
CA GLY A 79 -18.63 -6.79 -20.47
C GLY A 79 -17.93 -7.70 -21.50
N THR A 80 -17.07 -8.63 -21.06
CA THR A 80 -16.25 -9.46 -21.95
C THR A 80 -16.18 -10.91 -21.46
N PRO A 81 -15.92 -11.89 -22.34
CA PRO A 81 -15.84 -13.30 -21.94
C PRO A 81 -14.48 -13.66 -21.30
N LEU A 82 -13.61 -12.68 -21.04
CA LEU A 82 -12.29 -12.92 -20.47
C LEU A 82 -12.38 -12.98 -18.95
N ASN A 83 -11.61 -13.87 -18.33
CA ASN A 83 -11.55 -13.93 -16.88
C ASN A 83 -10.83 -12.72 -16.27
N LEU A 84 -11.10 -12.50 -14.98
CA LEU A 84 -10.53 -11.43 -14.18
C LEU A 84 -9.00 -11.40 -14.22
N GLY A 85 -8.35 -12.57 -14.13
CA GLY A 85 -6.89 -12.65 -14.17
C GLY A 85 -6.31 -12.09 -15.46
N ALA A 86 -6.84 -12.51 -16.62
CA ALA A 86 -6.38 -12.07 -17.93
C ALA A 86 -6.61 -10.56 -18.11
N LEU A 87 -7.80 -10.06 -17.75
CA LEU A 87 -8.13 -8.65 -17.85
C LEU A 87 -7.27 -7.78 -16.92
N PHE A 88 -7.05 -8.23 -15.69
CA PHE A 88 -6.18 -7.52 -14.74
C PHE A 88 -4.76 -7.38 -15.29
N PHE A 89 -4.21 -8.43 -15.90
CA PHE A 89 -2.91 -8.36 -16.56
C PHE A 89 -2.93 -7.38 -17.74
N LEU A 90 -3.88 -7.53 -18.66
CA LEU A 90 -3.97 -6.73 -19.89
C LEU A 90 -4.16 -5.23 -19.60
N VAL A 91 -5.02 -4.87 -18.64
CA VAL A 91 -5.22 -3.49 -18.21
C VAL A 91 -3.91 -2.88 -17.68
N ASN A 92 -3.04 -3.67 -17.07
CA ASN A 92 -1.77 -3.20 -16.52
C ASN A 92 -0.63 -3.12 -17.56
N VAL A 93 -0.70 -3.84 -18.68
CA VAL A 93 0.30 -3.80 -19.76
C VAL A 93 0.71 -2.39 -20.20
N PRO A 94 -0.21 -1.45 -20.53
CA PRO A 94 0.19 -0.10 -20.93
C PRO A 94 0.97 0.64 -19.82
N PHE A 95 0.68 0.36 -18.56
CA PHE A 95 1.37 0.96 -17.42
C PHE A 95 2.76 0.37 -17.21
N PHE A 96 3.02 -0.87 -17.62
CA PHE A 96 4.38 -1.43 -17.62
C PHE A 96 5.28 -0.69 -18.61
N GLY A 97 4.78 -0.36 -19.80
CA GLY A 97 5.49 0.47 -20.77
C GLY A 97 5.84 1.84 -20.20
N LEU A 98 4.86 2.48 -19.53
CA LEU A 98 5.06 3.77 -18.87
C LEU A 98 6.06 3.69 -17.71
N ALA A 99 5.97 2.64 -16.89
CA ALA A 99 6.87 2.38 -15.77
C ALA A 99 8.32 2.15 -16.24
N MET A 100 8.49 1.38 -17.31
CA MET A 100 9.81 1.11 -17.89
C MET A 100 10.48 2.41 -18.31
N TRP A 101 9.73 3.31 -18.95
CA TRP A 101 10.24 4.59 -19.42
C TRP A 101 10.59 5.56 -18.29
N ARG A 102 9.83 5.57 -17.19
CA ARG A 102 9.96 6.61 -16.12
C ARG A 102 10.60 6.13 -14.82
N LYS A 103 10.35 4.90 -14.40
CA LYS A 103 10.83 4.31 -13.12
C LYS A 103 11.99 3.33 -13.32
N GLY A 104 12.20 2.87 -14.55
CA GLY A 104 13.26 1.93 -14.91
C GLY A 104 12.85 0.46 -14.80
N TRP A 105 13.76 -0.40 -15.26
CA TRP A 105 13.49 -1.82 -15.49
C TRP A 105 13.23 -2.62 -14.21
N ARG A 106 14.00 -2.35 -13.13
CA ARG A 106 13.89 -3.08 -11.87
C ARG A 106 12.49 -2.94 -11.23
N PHE A 107 11.96 -1.72 -11.18
CA PHE A 107 10.62 -1.47 -10.66
C PHE A 107 9.53 -2.12 -11.53
N THR A 108 9.68 -1.99 -12.85
CA THR A 108 8.74 -2.54 -13.83
C THR A 108 8.64 -4.04 -13.73
N LEU A 109 9.78 -4.75 -13.65
CA LEU A 109 9.79 -6.20 -13.56
C LEU A 109 9.15 -6.71 -12.26
N ARG A 110 9.40 -6.04 -11.13
CA ARG A 110 8.77 -6.39 -9.84
C ARG A 110 7.26 -6.20 -9.88
N THR A 111 6.80 -5.10 -10.48
CA THR A 111 5.38 -4.80 -10.61
C THR A 111 4.69 -5.75 -11.60
N ALA A 112 5.31 -6.03 -12.74
CA ALA A 112 4.80 -6.99 -13.71
C ALA A 112 4.70 -8.40 -13.11
N LEU A 113 5.70 -8.82 -12.32
CA LEU A 113 5.66 -10.09 -11.60
C LEU A 113 4.52 -10.11 -10.57
N SER A 114 4.37 -9.06 -9.75
CA SER A 114 3.28 -8.99 -8.78
C SER A 114 1.90 -9.03 -9.45
N VAL A 115 1.70 -8.27 -10.53
CA VAL A 115 0.45 -8.29 -11.30
C VAL A 115 0.21 -9.66 -11.93
N GLY A 116 1.25 -10.28 -12.49
CA GLY A 116 1.16 -11.64 -13.05
C GLY A 116 0.76 -12.67 -12.00
N VAL A 117 1.34 -12.60 -10.79
CA VAL A 117 0.99 -13.49 -9.68
C VAL A 117 -0.46 -13.27 -9.22
N VAL A 118 -0.92 -12.01 -9.08
CA VAL A 118 -2.34 -11.72 -8.80
C VAL A 118 -3.23 -12.31 -9.88
N SER A 119 -2.85 -12.18 -11.14
CA SER A 119 -3.64 -12.68 -12.28
C SER A 119 -3.78 -14.20 -12.25
N VAL A 120 -2.69 -14.91 -11.95
CA VAL A 120 -2.70 -16.37 -11.78
C VAL A 120 -3.55 -16.76 -10.58
N PHE A 121 -3.37 -16.11 -9.43
CA PHE A 121 -4.16 -16.44 -8.24
C PHE A 121 -5.64 -16.12 -8.42
N ALA A 122 -6.01 -15.06 -9.15
CA ALA A 122 -7.41 -14.76 -9.45
C ALA A 122 -8.05 -15.88 -10.27
N ALA A 123 -7.36 -16.38 -11.31
CA ALA A 123 -7.82 -17.51 -12.10
C ALA A 123 -7.91 -18.81 -11.26
N VAL A 124 -6.98 -19.02 -10.32
CA VAL A 124 -7.04 -20.15 -9.38
C VAL A 124 -8.24 -20.02 -8.44
N CYS A 125 -8.52 -18.83 -7.88
CA CYS A 125 -9.69 -18.60 -7.04
C CYS A 125 -10.98 -18.91 -7.81
N GLU A 126 -11.10 -18.43 -9.04
CA GLU A 126 -12.25 -18.71 -9.91
C GLU A 126 -12.46 -20.21 -10.16
N GLN A 127 -11.38 -20.95 -10.43
CA GLN A 127 -11.46 -22.37 -10.74
C GLN A 127 -11.71 -23.25 -9.51
N PHE A 128 -11.10 -22.94 -8.36
CA PHE A 128 -11.07 -23.84 -7.21
C PHE A 128 -12.00 -23.40 -6.07
N MET A 129 -12.54 -22.19 -6.11
CA MET A 129 -13.43 -21.66 -5.08
C MET A 129 -14.69 -21.05 -5.69
N PRO A 130 -15.51 -21.81 -6.45
CA PRO A 130 -16.78 -21.29 -6.93
C PRO A 130 -17.69 -20.98 -5.74
N VAL A 131 -18.01 -19.70 -5.53
CA VAL A 131 -18.94 -19.26 -4.48
C VAL A 131 -20.23 -18.75 -5.10
N PRO A 132 -21.17 -19.65 -5.47
CA PRO A 132 -22.49 -19.24 -5.94
C PRO A 132 -23.23 -18.47 -4.84
N ASP A 133 -24.05 -17.51 -5.24
CA ASP A 133 -24.95 -16.74 -4.36
C ASP A 133 -24.23 -15.96 -3.23
N MET A 134 -23.09 -15.34 -3.56
CA MET A 134 -22.38 -14.45 -2.64
C MET A 134 -23.29 -13.29 -2.20
N ASN A 135 -23.34 -13.02 -0.89
CA ASN A 135 -23.98 -11.81 -0.39
C ASN A 135 -23.19 -10.57 -0.85
N PRO A 136 -23.78 -9.65 -1.65
CA PRO A 136 -23.02 -8.54 -2.24
C PRO A 136 -22.40 -7.62 -1.19
N VAL A 137 -23.11 -7.37 -0.09
CA VAL A 137 -22.64 -6.50 0.99
C VAL A 137 -21.38 -7.10 1.63
N PHE A 138 -21.41 -8.39 1.96
CA PHE A 138 -20.25 -9.08 2.51
C PHE A 138 -19.08 -9.07 1.55
N GLY A 139 -19.29 -9.51 0.30
CA GLY A 139 -18.18 -9.63 -0.65
C GLY A 139 -17.58 -8.28 -1.07
N VAL A 140 -18.39 -7.21 -1.14
CA VAL A 140 -17.88 -5.84 -1.36
C VAL A 140 -16.98 -5.40 -0.21
N PHE A 141 -17.44 -5.52 1.03
CA PHE A 141 -16.65 -5.05 2.18
C PHE A 141 -15.44 -5.93 2.43
N ALA A 142 -15.60 -7.25 2.44
CA ALA A 142 -14.50 -8.20 2.61
C ALA A 142 -13.47 -8.06 1.49
N GLY A 143 -13.92 -7.97 0.23
CA GLY A 143 -13.05 -7.80 -0.93
C GLY A 143 -12.21 -6.53 -0.86
N ASN A 144 -12.84 -5.39 -0.57
CA ASN A 144 -12.13 -4.12 -0.45
C ASN A 144 -11.19 -4.05 0.77
N VAL A 145 -11.53 -4.68 1.89
CA VAL A 145 -10.62 -4.80 3.04
C VAL A 145 -9.39 -5.64 2.66
N LEU A 146 -9.59 -6.79 2.02
CA LEU A 146 -8.51 -7.66 1.57
C LEU A 146 -7.58 -6.95 0.58
N ILE A 147 -8.13 -6.25 -0.42
CA ILE A 147 -7.35 -5.46 -1.38
C ILE A 147 -6.58 -4.34 -0.67
N GLY A 148 -7.21 -3.64 0.28
CA GLY A 148 -6.55 -2.59 1.06
C GLY A 148 -5.35 -3.12 1.85
N VAL A 149 -5.52 -4.25 2.55
CA VAL A 149 -4.44 -4.90 3.30
C VAL A 149 -3.35 -5.43 2.37
N ALA A 150 -3.75 -6.06 1.26
CA ALA A 150 -2.83 -6.55 0.24
C ALA A 150 -1.91 -5.45 -0.29
N LEU A 151 -2.47 -4.28 -0.61
CA LEU A 151 -1.69 -3.13 -1.09
C LEU A 151 -0.67 -2.65 -0.06
N LEU A 152 -1.04 -2.61 1.23
CA LEU A 152 -0.09 -2.25 2.30
C LEU A 152 1.08 -3.25 2.37
N ILE A 153 0.80 -4.55 2.26
CA ILE A 153 1.83 -5.60 2.26
C ILE A 153 2.74 -5.45 1.03
N VAL A 154 2.16 -5.32 -0.16
CA VAL A 154 2.92 -5.21 -1.43
C VAL A 154 3.78 -3.95 -1.46
N PHE A 155 3.24 -2.81 -1.01
CA PHE A 155 3.98 -1.55 -0.92
C PHE A 155 5.13 -1.62 0.09
N ARG A 156 4.94 -2.31 1.22
CA ARG A 156 5.99 -2.48 2.24
C ARG A 156 7.22 -3.20 1.69
N HIS A 157 7.05 -4.13 0.77
CA HIS A 157 8.14 -4.85 0.13
C HIS A 157 8.63 -4.14 -1.15
N GLY A 158 8.21 -2.90 -1.40
CA GLY A 158 8.68 -2.09 -2.54
C GLY A 158 8.20 -2.58 -3.91
N SER A 159 7.11 -3.34 -3.96
CA SER A 159 6.41 -3.68 -5.19
C SER A 159 5.13 -2.85 -5.32
N SER A 160 4.43 -2.98 -6.45
CA SER A 160 3.15 -2.35 -6.71
C SER A 160 2.25 -3.32 -7.46
N LEU A 161 0.94 -3.13 -7.36
CA LEU A 161 -0.05 -3.84 -8.17
C LEU A 161 -0.33 -3.13 -9.52
N GLY A 162 0.57 -2.23 -9.92
CA GLY A 162 0.56 -1.61 -11.25
C GLY A 162 -0.47 -0.50 -11.43
N GLY A 163 -0.63 -0.08 -12.68
CA GLY A 163 -1.79 0.70 -13.08
C GLY A 163 -1.79 2.16 -12.67
N PHE A 164 -2.93 2.58 -12.10
CA PHE A 164 -3.18 3.97 -11.73
C PHE A 164 -2.22 4.48 -10.66
N ASN A 165 -1.70 3.60 -9.79
CA ASN A 165 -0.66 3.99 -8.83
C ASN A 165 0.63 4.47 -9.51
N ILE A 166 1.04 3.81 -10.61
CA ILE A 166 2.20 4.22 -11.40
C ILE A 166 1.93 5.58 -12.05
N LEU A 167 0.72 5.76 -12.59
CA LEU A 167 0.32 7.02 -13.22
C LEU A 167 0.28 8.17 -12.20
N ALA A 168 -0.29 7.95 -11.02
CA ALA A 168 -0.34 8.93 -9.94
C ALA A 168 1.07 9.32 -9.45
N LEU A 169 1.97 8.34 -9.29
CA LEU A 169 3.37 8.59 -8.91
C LEU A 169 4.11 9.41 -9.97
N ILE A 170 3.95 9.08 -11.24
CA ILE A 170 4.58 9.83 -12.35
C ILE A 170 4.00 11.24 -12.42
N ALA A 171 2.69 11.40 -12.26
CA ALA A 171 2.04 12.70 -12.28
C ALA A 171 2.51 13.59 -11.10
N GLN A 172 2.71 12.99 -9.93
CA GLN A 172 3.28 13.68 -8.78
C GLN A 172 4.71 14.17 -9.04
N GLU A 173 5.55 13.35 -9.66
CA GLU A 173 6.95 13.69 -9.93
C GLU A 173 7.13 14.68 -11.08
N GLN A 174 6.30 14.60 -12.12
CA GLN A 174 6.45 15.41 -13.33
C GLN A 174 5.68 16.73 -13.27
N PHE A 175 4.47 16.71 -12.72
CA PHE A 175 3.57 17.87 -12.72
C PHE A 175 3.41 18.50 -11.33
N ASN A 176 4.16 18.01 -10.33
CA ASN A 176 4.06 18.45 -8.94
C ASN A 176 2.63 18.40 -8.38
N LEU A 177 1.83 17.46 -8.91
CA LEU A 177 0.46 17.22 -8.48
C LEU A 177 0.47 16.39 -7.20
N ARG A 178 -0.57 16.55 -6.38
CA ARG A 178 -0.77 15.63 -5.25
C ARG A 178 -1.23 14.29 -5.81
N GLY A 179 -0.38 13.26 -5.70
CA GLY A 179 -0.67 11.92 -6.24
C GLY A 179 -2.03 11.36 -5.79
N GLY A 180 -2.43 11.65 -4.54
CA GLY A 180 -3.76 11.28 -4.03
C GLY A 180 -4.94 11.88 -4.81
N TYR A 181 -4.82 13.11 -5.33
CA TYR A 181 -5.89 13.71 -6.15
C TYR A 181 -5.96 13.07 -7.54
N VAL A 182 -4.82 12.69 -8.12
CA VAL A 182 -4.76 11.97 -9.39
C VAL A 182 -5.35 10.56 -9.25
N GLN A 183 -5.01 9.86 -8.18
CA GLN A 183 -5.60 8.56 -7.86
C GLN A 183 -7.12 8.69 -7.68
N MET A 184 -7.57 9.66 -6.88
CA MET A 184 -9.00 9.88 -6.60
C MET A 184 -9.80 10.23 -7.86
N SER A 185 -9.26 11.03 -8.78
CA SER A 185 -9.95 11.35 -10.03
C SER A 185 -10.09 10.13 -10.94
N LEU A 186 -9.07 9.28 -10.99
CA LEU A 186 -9.10 8.03 -11.75
C LEU A 186 -10.09 7.03 -11.15
N ASP A 187 -10.12 6.90 -9.82
CA ASP A 187 -11.05 6.03 -9.10
C ASP A 187 -12.51 6.48 -9.32
N VAL A 188 -12.79 7.79 -9.20
CA VAL A 188 -14.12 8.34 -9.49
C VAL A 188 -14.51 8.06 -10.94
N THR A 189 -13.57 8.16 -11.88
CA THR A 189 -13.85 7.85 -13.29
C THR A 189 -14.28 6.38 -13.47
N VAL A 190 -13.61 5.43 -12.80
CA VAL A 190 -14.00 4.01 -12.84
C VAL A 190 -15.37 3.78 -12.23
N ILE A 191 -15.68 4.40 -11.08
CA ILE A 191 -17.00 4.30 -10.44
C ILE A 191 -18.10 4.91 -11.33
N LEU A 192 -17.81 6.01 -12.04
CA LEU A 192 -18.76 6.60 -12.99
C LEU A 192 -18.99 5.68 -14.19
N LEU A 193 -17.94 5.03 -14.71
CA LEU A 193 -18.07 4.05 -15.78
C LEU A 193 -18.86 2.81 -15.33
N ALA A 194 -18.81 2.46 -14.04
CA ALA A 194 -19.56 1.35 -13.49
C ALA A 194 -21.08 1.45 -13.71
N PHE A 195 -21.65 2.67 -13.72
CA PHE A 195 -23.07 2.89 -14.04
C PHE A 195 -23.50 2.43 -15.44
N THR A 196 -22.55 2.21 -16.35
CA THR A 196 -22.85 1.73 -17.71
C THR A 196 -23.07 0.22 -17.79
N VAL A 197 -22.61 -0.52 -16.77
CA VAL A 197 -22.61 -1.99 -16.76
C VAL A 197 -23.37 -2.56 -15.56
N LEU A 198 -23.34 -1.86 -14.42
CA LEU A 198 -23.86 -2.32 -13.14
C LEU A 198 -25.14 -1.58 -12.74
N THR A 199 -25.94 -2.20 -11.87
CA THR A 199 -27.12 -1.56 -11.28
C THR A 199 -26.69 -0.39 -10.37
N PRO A 200 -27.49 0.68 -10.24
CA PRO A 200 -27.16 1.79 -9.35
C PRO A 200 -26.88 1.36 -7.90
N GLU A 201 -27.56 0.32 -7.42
CA GLU A 201 -27.36 -0.24 -6.07
C GLU A 201 -25.94 -0.83 -5.93
N ASN A 202 -25.51 -1.66 -6.88
CA ASN A 202 -24.17 -2.25 -6.88
C ASN A 202 -23.08 -1.18 -7.04
N VAL A 203 -23.34 -0.11 -7.80
CA VAL A 203 -22.39 1.01 -7.94
C VAL A 203 -22.25 1.79 -6.63
N LEU A 204 -23.35 2.09 -5.95
CA LEU A 204 -23.30 2.75 -4.63
C LEU A 204 -22.58 1.88 -3.59
N LEU A 205 -22.84 0.58 -3.60
CA LEU A 205 -22.17 -0.38 -2.73
C LEU A 205 -20.67 -0.46 -3.05
N SER A 206 -20.30 -0.53 -4.33
CA SER A 206 -18.93 -0.48 -4.83
C SER A 206 -18.20 0.79 -4.38
N ALA A 207 -18.87 1.95 -4.48
CA ALA A 207 -18.32 3.22 -4.00
C ALA A 207 -18.06 3.20 -2.49
N ALA A 208 -18.98 2.66 -1.69
CA ALA A 208 -18.79 2.51 -0.25
C ALA A 208 -17.61 1.58 0.09
N GLY A 209 -17.49 0.46 -0.62
CA GLY A 209 -16.35 -0.46 -0.49
C GLY A 209 -15.02 0.20 -0.87
N ALA A 210 -14.98 0.93 -1.99
CA ALA A 210 -13.80 1.65 -2.45
C ALA A 210 -13.36 2.74 -1.45
N VAL A 211 -14.31 3.42 -0.79
CA VAL A 211 -14.01 4.35 0.31
C VAL A 211 -13.30 3.64 1.45
N ILE A 212 -13.77 2.46 1.86
CA ILE A 212 -13.12 1.69 2.94
C ILE A 212 -11.69 1.28 2.56
N MET A 213 -11.50 0.75 1.34
CA MET A 213 -10.17 0.43 0.83
C MET A 213 -9.25 1.66 0.86
N ASN A 214 -9.74 2.81 0.40
CA ASN A 214 -8.99 4.06 0.41
C ASN A 214 -8.71 4.58 1.84
N LEU A 215 -9.62 4.40 2.80
CA LEU A 215 -9.39 4.74 4.20
C LEU A 215 -8.31 3.84 4.82
N ILE A 216 -8.33 2.53 4.56
CA ILE A 216 -7.29 1.60 5.00
C ILE A 216 -5.94 2.09 4.49
N LEU A 217 -5.84 2.47 3.22
CA LEU A 217 -4.61 3.00 2.66
C LEU A 217 -4.25 4.34 3.32
N ALA A 218 -5.16 5.30 3.43
CA ALA A 218 -4.89 6.63 3.98
C ALA A 218 -4.40 6.59 5.45
N PHE A 219 -5.00 5.73 6.28
CA PHE A 219 -4.61 5.65 7.69
C PHE A 219 -3.31 4.88 7.92
N ASN A 220 -3.02 3.86 7.11
CA ASN A 220 -1.87 2.98 7.31
C ASN A 220 -0.65 3.37 6.46
N HIS A 221 -0.85 3.99 5.31
CA HIS A 221 0.19 4.41 4.39
C HIS A 221 0.52 5.90 4.60
N ARG A 222 1.36 6.20 5.60
CA ARG A 222 1.94 7.54 5.79
C ARG A 222 3.28 7.66 5.06
N PRO A 223 3.42 8.56 4.07
CA PRO A 223 4.71 8.82 3.43
C PRO A 223 5.70 9.36 4.47
N GLY A 224 6.79 8.61 4.72
CA GLY A 224 7.87 8.99 5.64
C GLY A 224 8.21 7.97 6.73
N ARG A 225 7.38 6.94 6.97
CA ARG A 225 7.65 5.91 8.00
C ARG A 225 8.27 4.62 7.48
N TYR A 226 8.36 4.45 6.16
CA TYR A 226 8.76 3.21 5.48
C TYR A 226 9.86 3.44 4.43
N ARG A 227 10.83 4.29 4.73
CA ARG A 227 12.13 4.24 4.07
C ARG A 227 13.02 3.33 4.90
N ALA A 228 13.07 2.05 4.52
CA ALA A 228 14.22 1.22 4.83
C ALA A 228 15.39 1.65 3.92
#